data_AF-A0A2L0EPD6-F1
#
_entry.id   AF-A0A2L0EPD6-F1
#
_cell.length_a   1.000
_cell.length_b   1.000
_cell.length_c   1.000
_cell.angle_alpha   90.00
_cell.angle_beta   90.00
_cell.angle_gamma   90.00
#
_symmetry.space_group_name_H-M   'P 1'
#
loop_
_entity.id
_entity.type
_entity.pdbx_description
1 polymer ?
#
loop_
_entity_poly.entity_id
_entity_poly.type
_entity_poly.pdbx_seq_one_letter_code
_entity_poly.pdbx_strand_id
1 'polypeptide(L)'
;MTMQKKRKVLRAPFIVTVAAAASLAGAVALPGCDPTVQGGSCPAELPERGSSCDADDLACDYIDSCDNPIDYRCVDGAWQVEAEMSCNPPPPPECPEQLPEAGSGCWQLGASCAYSDPPDCPEPTIVTCGDDGAWSVTVAVACNPPPPGCPGVMPESGDPCDAELGTCGYMMMTGCGPMPIDAVCVLEDDTWRWQVHEIACNPPPPDLCLTAATAEACTSLGPTCQWLVPGCADDTGAPALSAAGCFPSLPCETDDVCPAGTLCEEVVVNPCVASSPDGVTCAACGLYTNVCVPPSAATTTSG
;
A
#
# COMPACT_ATOMS: atom_id res chain seq x y z
N MET A 1 -7.90 -4.98 -40.97
CA MET A 1 -7.73 -3.67 -41.61
C MET A 1 -6.33 -3.17 -41.27
N THR A 2 -5.47 -3.08 -42.28
CA THR A 2 -4.06 -2.65 -42.17
C THR A 2 -3.97 -1.14 -42.33
N MET A 3 -3.60 -0.40 -41.27
CA MET A 3 -3.36 1.04 -41.37
C MET A 3 -1.86 1.34 -41.46
N GLN A 4 -1.56 2.19 -42.45
CA GLN A 4 -0.23 2.50 -42.98
C GLN A 4 0.56 3.50 -42.13
N LYS A 5 1.88 3.30 -42.16
CA LYS A 5 2.95 4.16 -41.62
C LYS A 5 2.88 5.60 -42.14
N LYS A 6 3.00 6.60 -41.25
CA LYS A 6 3.45 7.96 -41.58
C LYS A 6 4.93 8.14 -41.19
N ARG A 7 5.78 8.38 -42.19
CA ARG A 7 7.19 8.75 -42.02
C ARG A 7 7.28 10.25 -41.70
N LYS A 8 8.06 10.62 -40.68
CA LYS A 8 8.42 12.02 -40.37
C LYS A 8 9.68 12.42 -41.15
N VAL A 9 9.67 13.65 -41.65
CA VAL A 9 10.67 14.29 -42.51
C VAL A 9 11.85 14.80 -41.67
N LEU A 10 13.07 14.47 -42.06
CA LEU A 10 14.32 15.01 -41.51
C LEU A 10 14.59 16.40 -42.09
N ARG A 11 14.79 17.40 -41.21
CA ARG A 11 15.29 18.74 -41.59
C ARG A 11 16.79 18.78 -41.32
N ALA A 12 17.57 19.18 -42.33
CA ALA A 12 19.01 19.34 -42.28
C ALA A 12 19.42 20.68 -41.63
N PRO A 13 20.59 20.78 -40.98
CA PRO A 13 21.14 22.04 -40.49
C PRO A 13 21.89 22.80 -41.60
N PHE A 14 21.73 24.12 -41.61
CA PHE A 14 22.49 25.06 -42.45
C PHE A 14 23.81 25.41 -41.75
N ILE A 15 24.92 25.31 -42.49
CA ILE A 15 26.26 25.76 -42.06
C ILE A 15 26.49 27.15 -42.66
N VAL A 16 26.81 28.13 -41.82
CA VAL A 16 27.21 29.48 -42.24
C VAL A 16 28.71 29.62 -42.01
N THR A 17 29.45 29.83 -43.10
CA THR A 17 30.90 30.08 -43.09
C THR A 17 31.13 31.59 -43.16
N VAL A 18 31.83 32.17 -42.17
CA VAL A 18 32.21 33.59 -42.16
C VAL A 18 33.69 33.69 -42.52
N ALA A 19 33.99 34.40 -43.61
CA ALA A 19 35.34 34.72 -44.04
C ALA A 19 35.81 36.01 -43.34
N ALA A 20 36.93 35.92 -42.62
CA ALA A 20 37.60 37.10 -42.06
C ALA A 20 38.59 37.66 -43.08
N ALA A 21 38.34 38.91 -43.52
CA ALA A 21 39.26 39.68 -44.34
C ALA A 21 40.26 40.41 -43.43
N ALA A 22 41.56 40.17 -43.63
CA ALA A 22 42.64 40.92 -43.00
C ALA A 22 43.06 42.08 -43.92
N SER A 23 43.04 43.31 -43.38
CA SER A 23 43.57 44.50 -44.04
C SER A 23 44.70 45.10 -43.20
N LEU A 24 45.82 45.37 -43.88
CA LEU A 24 47.03 46.02 -43.39
C LEU A 24 46.85 47.53 -43.17
N ALA A 25 47.57 48.08 -42.18
CA ALA A 25 48.35 49.35 -42.19
C ALA A 25 48.78 49.62 -40.73
N GLY A 26 49.97 50.10 -40.35
CA GLY A 26 50.99 50.85 -41.05
C GLY A 26 51.39 52.06 -40.19
N ALA A 27 52.45 51.88 -39.38
CA ALA A 27 53.40 52.86 -38.79
C ALA A 27 52.89 54.11 -38.03
N VAL A 28 53.56 54.45 -36.93
CA VAL A 28 54.47 55.62 -36.76
C VAL A 28 55.03 55.61 -35.33
N ALA A 29 56.35 55.57 -35.20
CA ALA A 29 57.07 55.68 -33.93
C ALA A 29 57.41 57.16 -33.65
N LEU A 30 57.00 57.67 -32.49
CA LEU A 30 57.47 58.94 -31.91
C LEU A 30 58.35 58.62 -30.69
N PRO A 31 59.53 59.24 -30.53
CA PRO A 31 60.36 59.08 -29.35
C PRO A 31 59.99 60.13 -28.29
N GLY A 32 59.59 59.70 -27.09
CA GLY A 32 59.46 60.65 -25.96
C GLY A 32 58.45 60.36 -24.86
N CYS A 33 58.04 59.11 -24.60
CA CYS A 33 57.30 58.78 -23.39
C CYS A 33 58.06 57.67 -22.65
N ASP A 34 58.57 58.01 -21.47
CA ASP A 34 59.18 57.09 -20.51
C ASP A 34 58.04 56.32 -19.82
N PRO A 35 57.78 55.03 -20.14
CA PRO A 35 56.66 54.31 -19.59
C PRO A 35 57.12 53.65 -18.29
N THR A 36 57.33 54.44 -17.26
CA THR A 36 57.08 53.95 -15.90
C THR A 36 55.60 54.13 -15.57
N VAL A 37 54.73 53.74 -16.50
CA VAL A 37 53.35 53.42 -16.19
C VAL A 37 53.45 52.11 -15.40
N GLN A 38 53.40 52.20 -14.07
CA GLN A 38 52.99 51.06 -13.26
C GLN A 38 51.62 50.67 -13.81
N GLY A 39 51.60 49.64 -14.66
CA GLY A 39 50.36 49.13 -15.24
C GLY A 39 49.49 48.72 -14.07
N GLY A 40 48.50 49.56 -13.75
CA GLY A 40 47.47 49.21 -12.78
C GLY A 40 46.85 47.90 -13.25
N SER A 41 46.81 46.91 -12.37
CA SER A 41 46.10 45.66 -12.64
C SER A 41 44.63 45.84 -12.27
N CYS A 42 43.75 45.30 -13.10
CA CYS A 42 42.34 45.19 -12.74
C CYS A 42 42.20 44.44 -11.41
N PRO A 43 41.44 44.96 -10.43
CA PRO A 43 41.14 44.21 -9.23
C PRO A 43 40.41 42.92 -9.59
N ALA A 44 40.65 41.86 -8.81
CA ALA A 44 40.04 40.55 -9.04
C ALA A 44 38.53 40.55 -8.75
N GLU A 45 38.09 41.43 -7.85
CA GLU A 45 36.68 41.66 -7.54
C GLU A 45 36.19 42.95 -8.18
N LEU A 46 34.88 43.03 -8.44
CA LEU A 46 34.23 44.20 -8.99
C LEU A 46 34.43 45.41 -8.06
N PRO A 47 35.08 46.50 -8.51
CA PRO A 47 35.29 47.66 -7.66
C PRO A 47 33.98 48.42 -7.42
N GLU A 48 33.83 49.01 -6.23
CA GLU A 48 32.70 49.88 -5.94
C GLU A 48 32.76 51.14 -6.83
N ARG A 49 31.61 51.58 -7.35
CA ARG A 49 31.53 52.81 -8.16
C ARG A 49 32.06 54.01 -7.36
N GLY A 50 32.98 54.76 -7.96
CA GLY A 50 33.61 55.92 -7.33
C GLY A 50 34.75 55.60 -6.36
N SER A 51 35.10 54.31 -6.18
CA SER A 51 36.32 53.93 -5.44
C SER A 51 37.58 54.32 -6.22
N SER A 52 38.68 54.52 -5.51
CA SER A 52 39.95 54.94 -6.10
C SER A 52 40.57 53.85 -6.98
N CYS A 53 41.19 54.25 -8.09
CA CYS A 53 41.98 53.39 -8.96
C CYS A 53 43.42 53.89 -9.10
N ASP A 54 44.35 52.95 -9.26
CA ASP A 54 45.79 53.22 -9.23
C ASP A 54 46.35 53.79 -10.53
N ALA A 55 45.61 53.69 -11.63
CA ALA A 55 46.03 54.17 -12.95
C ALA A 55 44.85 54.69 -13.76
N ASP A 56 44.96 55.93 -14.23
CA ASP A 56 43.99 56.52 -15.16
C ASP A 56 43.92 55.73 -16.48
N ASP A 57 42.74 55.74 -17.10
CA ASP A 57 42.40 55.02 -18.34
C ASP A 57 42.45 53.48 -18.23
N LEU A 58 42.64 52.90 -17.04
CA LEU A 58 42.52 51.47 -16.83
C LEU A 58 41.10 51.00 -17.13
N ALA A 59 40.96 50.09 -18.09
CA ALA A 59 39.69 49.48 -18.49
C ALA A 59 39.68 48.00 -18.10
N CYS A 60 38.62 47.57 -17.44
CA CYS A 60 38.47 46.24 -16.88
C CYS A 60 37.09 45.69 -17.17
N ASP A 61 37.05 44.47 -17.67
CA ASP A 61 35.82 43.78 -18.01
C ASP A 61 35.46 42.83 -16.86
N TYR A 62 34.26 43.00 -16.32
CA TYR A 62 33.71 42.15 -15.28
C TYR A 62 32.45 41.46 -15.77
N ILE A 63 32.08 40.39 -15.09
CA ILE A 63 30.80 39.71 -15.30
C ILE A 63 29.91 39.99 -14.10
N ASP A 64 28.70 40.48 -14.35
CA ASP A 64 27.71 40.70 -13.31
C ASP A 64 27.05 39.41 -12.83
N SER A 65 26.12 39.51 -11.88
CA SER A 65 25.34 38.37 -11.38
C SER A 65 24.44 37.71 -12.43
N CYS A 66 24.33 38.27 -13.63
CA CYS A 66 23.46 37.86 -14.72
C CYS A 66 24.26 37.46 -15.98
N ASP A 67 25.56 37.18 -15.83
CA ASP A 67 26.48 36.82 -16.91
C ASP A 67 26.65 37.90 -18.00
N ASN A 68 26.28 39.16 -17.73
CA ASN A 68 26.50 40.26 -18.65
C ASN A 68 27.90 40.85 -18.46
N PRO A 69 28.63 41.15 -19.56
CA PRO A 69 29.85 41.93 -19.47
C PRO A 69 29.52 43.36 -19.00
N ILE A 70 30.23 43.81 -17.98
CA ILE A 70 30.22 45.20 -17.51
C ILE A 70 31.63 45.76 -17.62
N ASP A 71 31.74 46.85 -18.37
CA ASP A 71 33.00 47.56 -18.58
C ASP A 71 33.16 48.65 -17.51
N TYR A 72 34.24 48.56 -16.74
CA TYR A 72 34.65 49.55 -15.76
C TYR A 72 35.88 50.30 -16.25
N ARG A 73 35.87 51.62 -16.11
CA ARG A 73 36.97 52.49 -16.50
C ARG A 73 37.39 53.40 -15.37
N CYS A 74 38.69 53.47 -15.13
CA CYS A 74 39.26 54.47 -14.23
C CYS A 74 39.32 55.83 -14.95
N VAL A 75 38.57 56.80 -14.44
CA VAL A 75 38.52 58.16 -14.96
C VAL A 75 38.73 59.12 -13.81
N ASP A 76 39.77 59.97 -13.93
CA ASP A 76 40.19 60.93 -12.90
C ASP A 76 40.44 60.28 -11.53
N GLY A 77 41.11 59.12 -11.53
CA GLY A 77 41.42 58.35 -10.32
C GLY A 77 40.23 57.65 -9.64
N ALA A 78 39.05 57.59 -10.28
CA ALA A 78 37.88 56.88 -9.77
C ALA A 78 37.25 55.90 -10.77
N TRP A 79 36.80 54.74 -10.27
CA TRP A 79 36.11 53.73 -11.07
C TRP A 79 34.71 54.20 -11.51
N GLN A 80 34.47 54.20 -12.82
CA GLN A 80 33.20 54.51 -13.46
C GLN A 80 32.72 53.32 -14.31
N VAL A 81 31.40 53.20 -14.48
CA VAL A 81 30.77 52.16 -15.31
C VAL A 81 30.35 52.76 -16.63
N GLU A 82 30.84 52.22 -17.74
CA GLU A 82 30.53 52.76 -19.08
C GLU A 82 29.17 52.27 -19.62
N ALA A 83 28.75 51.05 -19.23
CA ALA A 83 27.45 50.51 -19.61
C ALA A 83 26.89 49.57 -18.52
N GLU A 84 25.80 49.98 -17.87
CA GLU A 84 25.01 49.07 -17.03
C GLU A 84 23.97 48.37 -17.90
N MET A 85 24.18 47.09 -18.19
CA MET A 85 23.10 46.25 -18.71
C MET A 85 22.30 45.74 -17.51
N SER A 86 21.09 46.28 -17.32
CA SER A 86 20.18 45.76 -16.30
C SER A 86 19.76 44.34 -16.67
N CYS A 87 19.71 43.44 -15.69
CA CYS A 87 19.08 42.13 -15.83
C CYS A 87 17.59 42.33 -16.13
N ASN A 88 17.27 42.44 -17.42
CA ASN A 88 15.92 42.55 -17.93
C ASN A 88 15.60 41.26 -18.70
N PRO A 89 14.64 40.45 -18.22
CA PRO A 89 13.74 40.72 -17.10
C PRO A 89 14.39 40.50 -15.71
N PRO A 90 13.89 41.20 -14.66
CA PRO A 90 14.27 40.93 -13.28
C PRO A 90 13.98 39.45 -12.92
N PRO A 91 14.69 38.88 -11.94
CA PRO A 91 14.44 37.51 -11.50
C PRO A 91 12.96 37.36 -11.10
N PRO A 92 12.31 36.26 -11.50
CA PRO A 92 10.91 36.03 -11.17
C PRO A 92 10.74 35.98 -9.64
N PRO A 93 9.63 36.51 -9.10
CA PRO A 93 9.36 36.42 -7.67
C PRO A 93 9.26 34.96 -7.23
N GLU A 94 9.67 34.71 -5.99
CA GLU A 94 9.64 33.36 -5.40
C GLU A 94 8.21 32.85 -5.18
N CYS A 95 8.08 31.53 -5.09
CA CYS A 95 6.81 30.91 -4.72
C CYS A 95 6.40 31.31 -3.31
N PRO A 96 5.10 31.56 -3.04
CA PRO A 96 4.61 31.79 -1.69
C PRO A 96 5.01 30.63 -0.76
N GLU A 97 5.36 30.91 0.49
CA GLU A 97 5.71 29.86 1.46
C GLU A 97 4.55 28.88 1.73
N GLN A 98 3.32 29.38 1.66
CA GLN A 98 2.09 28.61 1.85
C GLN A 98 1.44 28.29 0.52
N LEU A 99 0.81 27.12 0.43
CA LEU A 99 0.02 26.72 -0.74
C LEU A 99 -1.07 27.78 -1.01
N PRO A 100 -1.08 28.46 -2.16
CA PRO A 100 -2.11 29.44 -2.49
C PRO A 100 -3.48 28.78 -2.65
N GLU A 101 -4.53 29.50 -2.26
CA GLU A 101 -5.92 29.03 -2.42
C GLU A 101 -6.26 28.89 -3.91
N ALA A 102 -6.94 27.80 -4.29
CA ALA A 102 -7.36 27.59 -5.66
C ALA A 102 -8.29 28.73 -6.11
N GLY A 103 -7.98 29.34 -7.26
CA GLY A 103 -8.72 30.50 -7.78
C GLY A 103 -8.19 31.86 -7.27
N SER A 104 -7.22 31.88 -6.35
CA SER A 104 -6.56 33.14 -5.95
C SER A 104 -5.65 33.67 -7.06
N GLY A 105 -5.42 34.99 -7.08
CA GLY A 105 -4.61 35.64 -8.11
C GLY A 105 -3.14 35.21 -8.03
N CYS A 106 -2.52 34.98 -9.20
CA CYS A 106 -1.10 34.65 -9.33
C CYS A 106 -0.28 35.81 -9.92
N TRP A 107 1.02 35.80 -9.64
CA TRP A 107 1.94 36.89 -10.02
C TRP A 107 2.41 36.81 -11.49
N GLN A 108 2.38 35.64 -12.12
CA GLN A 108 2.73 35.46 -13.53
C GLN A 108 2.08 34.21 -14.12
N LEU A 109 1.52 34.36 -15.32
CA LEU A 109 0.95 33.28 -16.12
C LEU A 109 1.99 32.18 -16.38
N GLY A 110 1.62 30.93 -16.15
CA GLY A 110 2.51 29.78 -16.31
C GLY A 110 3.52 29.58 -15.17
N ALA A 111 3.49 30.39 -14.12
CA ALA A 111 4.26 30.10 -12.90
C ALA A 111 3.81 28.76 -12.29
N SER A 112 4.77 27.95 -11.83
CA SER A 112 4.50 26.65 -11.18
C SER A 112 5.28 26.54 -9.87
N CYS A 113 4.60 26.14 -8.80
CA CYS A 113 5.18 25.97 -7.47
C CYS A 113 4.89 24.55 -6.95
N ALA A 114 5.89 23.94 -6.30
CA ALA A 114 5.79 22.61 -5.71
C ALA A 114 5.88 22.70 -4.19
N TYR A 115 4.92 22.10 -3.49
CA TYR A 115 4.81 22.11 -2.04
C TYR A 115 4.87 20.68 -1.50
N SER A 116 5.81 20.42 -0.59
CA SER A 116 6.15 19.07 -0.12
C SER A 116 5.38 18.59 1.12
N ASP A 117 4.35 19.31 1.58
CA ASP A 117 3.62 19.00 2.82
C ASP A 117 2.11 18.92 2.56
N PRO A 118 1.56 17.69 2.54
CA PRO A 118 1.04 17.10 3.77
C PRO A 118 1.69 15.75 4.14
N PRO A 119 1.65 15.35 5.43
CA PRO A 119 2.35 14.17 5.98
C PRO A 119 1.95 12.80 5.39
N ASP A 120 0.88 12.72 4.59
CA ASP A 120 0.32 11.46 4.08
C ASP A 120 0.43 11.30 2.55
N CYS A 121 1.10 12.19 1.84
CA CYS A 121 1.16 12.17 0.37
C CYS A 121 2.61 12.12 -0.16
N PRO A 122 3.03 11.08 -0.91
CA PRO A 122 4.42 10.85 -1.31
C PRO A 122 4.93 11.77 -2.44
N GLU A 123 4.02 12.47 -3.14
CA GLU A 123 4.39 13.40 -4.22
C GLU A 123 4.03 14.85 -3.83
N PRO A 124 4.88 15.83 -4.22
CA PRO A 124 4.63 17.23 -3.91
C PRO A 124 3.37 17.74 -4.63
N THR A 125 2.60 18.58 -3.95
CA THR A 125 1.45 19.27 -4.55
C THR A 125 1.96 20.34 -5.51
N ILE A 126 1.57 20.25 -6.79
CA ILE A 126 1.97 21.20 -7.83
C ILE A 126 0.79 22.13 -8.15
N VAL A 127 1.01 23.42 -7.96
CA VAL A 127 0.08 24.48 -8.39
C VAL A 127 0.65 25.24 -9.58
N THR A 128 -0.21 25.54 -10.55
CA THR A 128 0.16 26.26 -11.77
C THR A 128 -0.78 27.45 -11.97
N CYS A 129 -0.22 28.62 -12.27
CA CYS A 129 -0.97 29.81 -12.64
C CYS A 129 -1.52 29.65 -14.06
N GLY A 130 -2.85 29.58 -14.18
CA GLY A 130 -3.54 29.43 -15.47
C GLY A 130 -3.52 30.71 -16.31
N ASP A 131 -3.98 30.60 -17.55
CA ASP A 131 -4.13 31.74 -18.47
C ASP A 131 -5.17 32.78 -18.01
N ASP A 132 -5.99 32.41 -17.02
CA ASP A 132 -6.98 33.26 -16.35
C ASP A 132 -6.36 34.11 -15.23
N GLY A 133 -5.06 33.97 -14.96
CA GLY A 133 -4.38 34.69 -13.89
C GLY A 133 -4.74 34.18 -12.49
N ALA A 134 -5.26 32.95 -12.39
CA ALA A 134 -5.55 32.30 -11.12
C ALA A 134 -4.70 31.05 -10.89
N TRP A 135 -4.36 30.79 -9.62
CA TRP A 135 -3.73 29.54 -9.22
C TRP A 135 -4.70 28.38 -9.41
N SER A 136 -4.27 27.38 -10.18
CA SER A 136 -4.96 26.12 -10.37
C SER A 136 -4.14 24.97 -9.76
N VAL A 137 -4.81 24.10 -9.02
CA VAL A 137 -4.18 22.91 -8.46
C VAL A 137 -4.14 21.84 -9.55
N THR A 138 -3.03 21.76 -10.27
CA THR A 138 -2.86 20.87 -11.43
C THR A 138 -2.70 19.41 -11.03
N VAL A 139 -2.10 19.17 -9.87
CA VAL A 139 -2.02 17.86 -9.24
C VAL A 139 -2.41 18.06 -7.79
N ALA A 140 -3.72 18.06 -7.53
CA ALA A 140 -4.16 17.52 -6.26
C ALA A 140 -3.89 16.04 -6.45
N VAL A 141 -2.80 15.52 -5.89
CA VAL A 141 -2.86 14.12 -5.50
C VAL A 141 -4.00 14.14 -4.49
N ALA A 142 -5.21 13.84 -4.97
CA ALA A 142 -6.29 13.46 -4.11
C ALA A 142 -5.64 12.36 -3.27
N CYS A 143 -5.32 12.68 -2.02
CA CYS A 143 -4.90 11.70 -1.05
C CYS A 143 -6.14 10.82 -0.93
N ASN A 144 -6.28 9.86 -1.84
CA ASN A 144 -7.39 8.95 -1.89
C ASN A 144 -7.17 8.15 -0.62
N PRO A 145 -8.01 8.35 0.43
CA PRO A 145 -7.80 7.63 1.67
C PRO A 145 -7.65 6.16 1.31
N PRO A 146 -6.68 5.44 1.92
CA PRO A 146 -6.52 4.03 1.63
C PRO A 146 -7.89 3.37 1.74
N PRO A 147 -8.25 2.48 0.78
CA PRO A 147 -9.54 1.82 0.80
C PRO A 147 -9.82 1.32 2.21
N PRO A 148 -11.05 1.53 2.74
CA PRO A 148 -11.35 1.10 4.09
C PRO A 148 -10.94 -0.37 4.24
N GLY A 149 -10.19 -0.66 5.30
CA GLY A 149 -9.66 -2.00 5.54
C GLY A 149 -10.72 -2.91 6.13
N CYS A 150 -10.55 -4.22 5.94
CA CYS A 150 -11.34 -5.22 6.66
C CYS A 150 -11.22 -5.00 8.18
N PRO A 151 -12.32 -5.08 8.94
CA PRO A 151 -12.26 -5.00 10.40
C PRO A 151 -11.37 -6.12 10.95
N GLY A 152 -10.62 -5.85 12.02
CA GLY A 152 -9.69 -6.81 12.63
C GLY A 152 -10.38 -7.99 13.34
N VAL A 153 -11.68 -7.88 13.58
CA VAL A 153 -12.55 -8.92 14.12
C VAL A 153 -13.65 -9.19 13.10
N MET A 154 -14.07 -10.44 12.96
CA MET A 154 -15.16 -10.82 12.07
C MET A 154 -16.47 -10.14 12.53
N PRO A 155 -17.17 -9.42 11.64
CA PRO A 155 -18.45 -8.79 11.94
C PRO A 155 -19.57 -9.83 12.05
N GLU A 156 -20.71 -9.45 12.64
CA GLU A 156 -21.92 -10.30 12.61
C GLU A 156 -22.68 -10.11 11.30
N SER A 157 -23.39 -11.14 10.85
CA SER A 157 -24.24 -11.01 9.67
C SER A 157 -25.38 -10.01 9.94
N GLY A 158 -25.50 -8.98 9.10
CA GLY A 158 -26.46 -7.89 9.24
C GLY A 158 -25.89 -6.60 9.82
N ASP A 159 -24.67 -6.64 10.37
CA ASP A 159 -23.95 -5.45 10.84
C ASP A 159 -23.74 -4.45 9.70
N PRO A 160 -23.80 -3.13 9.96
CA PRO A 160 -23.52 -2.13 8.93
C PRO A 160 -22.07 -2.21 8.46
N CYS A 161 -21.85 -2.01 7.17
CA CYS A 161 -20.53 -1.94 6.56
C CYS A 161 -20.43 -0.74 5.61
N ASP A 162 -19.21 -0.26 5.38
CA ASP A 162 -18.97 0.78 4.37
C ASP A 162 -19.03 0.19 2.97
N ALA A 163 -19.62 0.96 2.04
CA ALA A 163 -19.68 0.59 0.64
C ALA A 163 -18.28 0.21 0.11
N GLU A 164 -18.23 -0.77 -0.80
CA GLU A 164 -17.01 -1.17 -1.52
C GLU A 164 -15.94 -1.91 -0.70
N LEU A 165 -16.22 -2.31 0.55
CA LEU A 165 -15.30 -3.11 1.38
C LEU A 165 -14.95 -4.51 0.84
N GLY A 166 -15.64 -4.98 -0.22
CA GLY A 166 -15.34 -6.25 -0.87
C GLY A 166 -15.55 -7.47 0.03
N THR A 167 -14.71 -8.49 -0.16
CA THR A 167 -14.70 -9.73 0.61
C THR A 167 -13.54 -9.73 1.59
N CYS A 168 -13.84 -9.98 2.87
CA CYS A 168 -12.87 -10.06 3.95
C CYS A 168 -12.79 -11.50 4.46
N GLY A 169 -11.57 -12.05 4.47
CA GLY A 169 -11.29 -13.40 4.96
C GLY A 169 -10.89 -13.39 6.43
N TYR A 170 -11.51 -14.28 7.21
CA TYR A 170 -11.26 -14.48 8.63
C TYR A 170 -10.94 -15.95 8.92
N MET A 171 -10.38 -16.22 10.09
CA MET A 171 -10.23 -17.58 10.62
C MET A 171 -11.11 -17.72 11.85
N MET A 172 -12.05 -18.66 11.82
CA MET A 172 -12.91 -18.98 12.96
C MET A 172 -12.55 -20.35 13.52
N MET A 173 -12.57 -20.48 14.85
CA MET A 173 -12.45 -21.77 15.51
C MET A 173 -13.83 -22.44 15.51
N THR A 174 -14.01 -23.44 14.66
CA THR A 174 -15.22 -24.28 14.66
C THR A 174 -14.96 -25.59 15.41
N GLY A 175 -16.01 -26.38 15.63
CA GLY A 175 -15.86 -27.77 16.09
C GLY A 175 -15.01 -28.65 15.16
N CYS A 176 -14.71 -28.18 13.94
CA CYS A 176 -13.86 -28.85 12.96
C CYS A 176 -12.45 -28.25 12.86
N GLY A 177 -12.08 -27.38 13.79
CA GLY A 177 -10.81 -26.66 13.79
C GLY A 177 -10.90 -25.27 13.13
N PRO A 178 -9.74 -24.60 12.94
CA PRO A 178 -9.68 -23.29 12.31
C PRO A 178 -10.06 -23.40 10.84
N MET A 179 -11.19 -22.80 10.45
CA MET A 179 -11.65 -22.76 9.06
C MET A 179 -11.64 -21.32 8.55
N PRO A 180 -11.25 -21.10 7.28
CA PRO A 180 -11.37 -19.79 6.66
C PRO A 180 -12.86 -19.48 6.47
N ILE A 181 -13.27 -18.26 6.76
CA ILE A 181 -14.64 -17.78 6.55
C ILE A 181 -14.61 -16.42 5.89
N ASP A 182 -15.54 -16.18 4.97
CA ASP A 182 -15.64 -14.93 4.22
C ASP A 182 -16.82 -14.09 4.71
N ALA A 183 -16.56 -12.81 5.00
CA ALA A 183 -17.58 -11.80 5.18
C ALA A 183 -17.59 -10.88 3.96
N VAL A 184 -18.76 -10.66 3.36
CA VAL A 184 -18.93 -9.81 2.19
C VAL A 184 -19.84 -8.64 2.54
N CYS A 185 -19.42 -7.43 2.24
CA CYS A 185 -20.29 -6.26 2.39
C CYS A 185 -21.23 -6.18 1.18
N VAL A 186 -22.54 -6.34 1.39
CA VAL A 186 -23.57 -6.36 0.34
C VAL A 186 -24.60 -5.26 0.58
N LEU A 187 -25.19 -4.75 -0.50
CA LEU A 187 -26.25 -3.73 -0.43
C LEU A 187 -27.61 -4.41 -0.29
N GLU A 188 -28.25 -4.24 0.87
CA GLU A 188 -29.59 -4.77 1.18
C GLU A 188 -30.52 -3.62 1.60
N ASP A 189 -31.65 -3.45 0.90
CA ASP A 189 -32.64 -2.41 1.18
C ASP A 189 -32.03 -0.99 1.35
N ASP A 190 -31.20 -0.59 0.39
CA ASP A 190 -30.45 0.68 0.36
C ASP A 190 -29.45 0.88 1.53
N THR A 191 -29.17 -0.18 2.30
CA THR A 191 -28.20 -0.17 3.41
C THR A 191 -27.12 -1.22 3.17
N TRP A 192 -25.85 -0.84 3.29
CA TRP A 192 -24.74 -1.79 3.22
C TRP A 192 -24.64 -2.60 4.51
N ARG A 193 -24.67 -3.93 4.39
CA ARG A 193 -24.62 -4.88 5.50
C ARG A 193 -23.65 -6.01 5.24
N TRP A 194 -23.01 -6.48 6.30
CA TRP A 194 -22.18 -7.68 6.26
C TRP A 194 -23.04 -8.92 6.04
N GLN A 195 -22.66 -9.74 5.07
CA GLN A 195 -23.14 -11.09 4.87
C GLN A 195 -22.00 -12.06 5.15
N VAL A 196 -22.10 -12.79 6.26
CA VAL A 196 -21.10 -13.77 6.66
C VAL A 196 -21.52 -15.13 6.09
N HIS A 197 -20.67 -15.74 5.27
CA HIS A 197 -20.95 -17.07 4.73
C HIS A 197 -20.60 -18.13 5.78
N GLU A 198 -21.60 -18.61 6.52
CA GLU A 198 -21.39 -19.71 7.44
C GLU A 198 -20.91 -20.96 6.69
N ILE A 199 -19.65 -21.33 6.90
CA ILE A 199 -19.15 -22.62 6.46
C ILE A 199 -19.57 -23.63 7.51
N ALA A 200 -20.68 -24.31 7.23
CA ALA A 200 -21.03 -25.51 7.97
C ALA A 200 -19.88 -26.50 7.85
N CYS A 201 -19.48 -27.08 8.98
CA CYS A 201 -18.59 -28.24 9.02
C CYS A 201 -19.07 -29.27 8.00
N ASN A 202 -18.28 -29.46 6.95
CA ASN A 202 -18.30 -30.69 6.17
C ASN A 202 -17.09 -31.50 6.65
N PRO A 203 -17.30 -32.46 7.54
CA PRO A 203 -18.51 -33.28 7.59
C PRO A 203 -19.51 -32.88 8.71
N PRO A 204 -20.79 -33.30 8.56
CA PRO A 204 -21.98 -32.64 9.11
C PRO A 204 -22.06 -32.54 10.65
N PRO A 205 -23.00 -31.73 11.17
CA PRO A 205 -23.24 -31.59 12.61
C PRO A 205 -23.48 -32.95 13.30
N PRO A 206 -23.12 -33.07 14.59
CA PRO A 206 -23.10 -34.33 15.34
C PRO A 206 -24.40 -35.16 15.26
N ASP A 207 -25.54 -34.48 15.09
CA ASP A 207 -26.87 -35.07 14.98
C ASP A 207 -27.00 -36.06 13.81
N LEU A 208 -26.33 -35.78 12.69
CA LEU A 208 -26.43 -36.64 11.50
C LEU A 208 -25.73 -37.99 11.71
N CYS A 209 -24.66 -38.03 12.51
CA CYS A 209 -24.03 -39.31 12.87
C CYS A 209 -25.04 -40.23 13.57
N LEU A 210 -25.82 -39.68 14.52
CA LEU A 210 -26.78 -40.46 15.31
C LEU A 210 -27.95 -41.05 14.47
N THR A 211 -28.15 -40.58 13.24
CA THR A 211 -29.19 -41.11 12.34
C THR A 211 -28.76 -42.36 11.57
N ALA A 212 -27.46 -42.64 11.46
CA ALA A 212 -26.95 -43.79 10.73
C ALA A 212 -27.11 -45.09 11.54
N ALA A 213 -27.98 -45.98 11.05
CA ALA A 213 -28.28 -47.26 11.70
C ALA A 213 -27.32 -48.40 11.33
N THR A 214 -26.36 -48.18 10.41
CA THR A 214 -25.41 -49.20 9.93
C THR A 214 -24.00 -48.62 9.81
N ALA A 215 -22.99 -49.48 9.87
CA ALA A 215 -21.59 -49.09 9.74
C ALA A 215 -21.30 -48.47 8.36
N GLU A 216 -21.89 -49.01 7.30
CA GLU A 216 -21.73 -48.49 5.93
C GLU A 216 -22.35 -47.11 5.79
N ALA A 217 -23.57 -46.90 6.33
CA ALA A 217 -24.19 -45.57 6.33
C ALA A 217 -23.35 -44.57 7.14
N CYS A 218 -22.83 -44.98 8.29
CA CYS A 218 -21.95 -44.15 9.11
C CYS A 218 -20.67 -43.75 8.37
N THR A 219 -20.02 -44.72 7.72
CA THR A 219 -18.80 -44.49 6.92
C THR A 219 -19.07 -43.52 5.76
N SER A 220 -20.27 -43.58 5.16
CA SER A 220 -20.66 -42.67 4.08
C SER A 220 -20.85 -41.21 4.52
N LEU A 221 -21.03 -40.95 5.83
CA LEU A 221 -21.09 -39.60 6.41
C LEU A 221 -19.70 -38.94 6.54
N GLY A 222 -18.62 -39.70 6.29
CA GLY A 222 -17.26 -39.19 6.28
C GLY A 222 -16.54 -39.27 7.64
N PRO A 223 -15.35 -38.66 7.77
CA PRO A 223 -14.46 -38.86 8.90
C PRO A 223 -14.91 -38.19 10.22
N THR A 224 -15.98 -37.39 10.23
CA THR A 224 -16.55 -36.86 11.49
C THR A 224 -17.47 -37.83 12.18
N CYS A 225 -17.85 -38.92 11.51
CA CYS A 225 -18.61 -39.97 12.16
C CYS A 225 -17.73 -41.21 12.28
N GLN A 226 -17.85 -41.88 13.42
CA GLN A 226 -17.22 -43.16 13.67
C GLN A 226 -18.26 -44.17 14.10
N TRP A 227 -18.18 -45.37 13.53
CA TRP A 227 -18.98 -46.49 13.98
C TRP A 227 -18.34 -47.11 15.20
N LEU A 228 -19.07 -47.12 16.32
CA LEU A 228 -18.61 -47.70 17.57
C LEU A 228 -19.44 -48.93 17.90
N VAL A 229 -18.77 -49.94 18.45
CA VAL A 229 -19.39 -51.20 18.89
C VAL A 229 -19.17 -51.33 20.41
N PRO A 230 -20.17 -51.83 21.16
CA PRO A 230 -20.03 -52.09 22.59
C PRO A 230 -18.77 -52.87 22.94
N GLY A 231 -18.02 -52.38 23.93
CA GLY A 231 -16.89 -53.10 24.52
C GLY A 231 -17.31 -54.08 25.62
N CYS A 232 -16.33 -54.65 26.30
CA CYS A 232 -16.53 -55.36 27.57
C CYS A 232 -16.58 -54.33 28.70
N ALA A 233 -17.75 -54.05 29.24
CA ALA A 233 -17.84 -53.34 30.51
C ALA A 233 -17.39 -54.27 31.64
N ASP A 234 -16.51 -53.77 32.50
CA ASP A 234 -16.20 -54.42 33.78
C ASP A 234 -17.20 -53.92 34.85
N ASP A 235 -17.52 -54.76 35.85
CA ASP A 235 -18.52 -54.46 36.90
C ASP A 235 -18.21 -53.20 37.74
N THR A 236 -17.00 -52.64 37.61
CA THR A 236 -16.52 -51.48 38.38
C THR A 236 -16.18 -50.26 37.52
N GLY A 237 -16.38 -50.31 36.20
CA GLY A 237 -15.92 -49.31 35.24
C GLY A 237 -17.02 -48.51 34.56
N ALA A 238 -16.61 -47.71 33.57
CA ALA A 238 -17.52 -47.06 32.64
C ALA A 238 -18.41 -48.10 31.92
N PRO A 239 -19.69 -47.79 31.65
CA PRO A 239 -20.57 -48.71 30.96
C PRO A 239 -20.12 -48.92 29.51
N ALA A 240 -20.44 -50.08 28.95
CA ALA A 240 -20.34 -50.30 27.51
C ALA A 240 -21.53 -49.62 26.82
N LEU A 241 -21.36 -49.29 25.53
CA LEU A 241 -22.48 -48.85 24.70
C LEU A 241 -23.62 -49.89 24.76
N SER A 242 -24.87 -49.42 24.80
CA SER A 242 -26.04 -50.31 24.82
C SER A 242 -26.26 -51.05 23.49
N ALA A 243 -25.79 -50.46 22.38
CA ALA A 243 -25.80 -51.05 21.05
C ALA A 243 -24.69 -50.43 20.18
N ALA A 244 -24.35 -51.10 19.07
CA ALA A 244 -23.50 -50.49 18.07
C ALA A 244 -24.23 -49.32 17.39
N GLY A 245 -23.49 -48.26 17.09
CA GLY A 245 -24.07 -47.03 16.55
C GLY A 245 -23.03 -46.13 15.94
N CYS A 246 -23.52 -45.09 15.27
CA CYS A 246 -22.70 -44.08 14.64
C CYS A 246 -22.66 -42.83 15.52
N PHE A 247 -21.46 -42.39 15.87
CA PHE A 247 -21.23 -41.29 16.80
C PHE A 247 -20.28 -40.27 16.18
N PRO A 248 -20.26 -39.01 16.65
CA PRO A 248 -19.20 -38.07 16.32
C PRO A 248 -17.82 -38.65 16.62
N SER A 249 -16.84 -38.42 15.74
CA SER A 249 -15.46 -38.89 15.91
C SER A 249 -14.66 -38.05 16.91
N LEU A 250 -15.10 -36.80 17.13
CA LEU A 250 -14.58 -35.95 18.19
C LEU A 250 -15.19 -36.37 19.53
N PRO A 251 -14.37 -36.72 20.53
CA PRO A 251 -14.87 -37.01 21.86
C PRO A 251 -15.46 -35.74 22.49
N CYS A 252 -16.56 -35.88 23.21
CA CYS A 252 -17.13 -34.78 23.98
C CYS A 252 -16.34 -34.57 25.28
N GLU A 253 -16.30 -33.33 25.77
CA GLU A 253 -15.69 -32.98 27.07
C GLU A 253 -16.74 -32.59 28.12
N THR A 254 -17.85 -32.01 27.67
CA THR A 254 -18.97 -31.57 28.51
C THR A 254 -20.30 -31.79 27.79
N ASP A 255 -21.40 -31.80 28.53
CA ASP A 255 -22.75 -31.98 27.99
C ASP A 255 -23.15 -30.88 26.99
N ASP A 256 -22.62 -29.66 27.14
CA ASP A 256 -22.94 -28.52 26.28
C ASP A 256 -22.43 -28.69 24.83
N VAL A 257 -21.47 -29.59 24.61
CA VAL A 257 -20.93 -29.92 23.27
C VAL A 257 -21.81 -30.93 22.55
N CYS A 258 -22.66 -31.65 23.28
CA CYS A 258 -23.49 -32.70 22.74
C CYS A 258 -24.80 -32.16 22.15
N PRO A 259 -25.35 -32.84 21.11
CA PRO A 259 -26.69 -32.56 20.59
C PRO A 259 -27.76 -32.49 21.66
N ALA A 260 -28.78 -31.66 21.42
CA ALA A 260 -29.93 -31.57 22.30
C ALA A 260 -30.56 -32.97 22.53
N GLY A 261 -30.69 -33.35 23.80
CA GLY A 261 -31.22 -34.66 24.19
C GLY A 261 -30.18 -35.78 24.28
N THR A 262 -28.89 -35.46 24.20
CA THR A 262 -27.78 -36.38 24.51
C THR A 262 -26.91 -35.81 25.62
N LEU A 263 -26.12 -36.67 26.28
CA LEU A 263 -25.18 -36.31 27.34
C LEU A 263 -23.80 -36.84 26.99
N CYS A 264 -22.76 -36.18 27.47
CA CYS A 264 -21.40 -36.65 27.31
C CYS A 264 -21.09 -37.74 28.34
N GLU A 265 -20.91 -38.97 27.88
CA GLU A 265 -20.64 -40.12 28.75
C GLU A 265 -19.34 -40.81 28.34
N GLU A 266 -18.51 -41.14 29.33
CA GLU A 266 -17.38 -42.05 29.12
C GLU A 266 -17.92 -43.47 28.96
N VAL A 267 -17.63 -44.11 27.83
CA VAL A 267 -18.08 -45.47 27.55
C VAL A 267 -16.91 -46.37 27.17
N VAL A 268 -17.10 -47.67 27.34
CA VAL A 268 -16.16 -48.70 26.89
C VAL A 268 -16.60 -49.23 25.53
N VAL A 269 -15.74 -49.05 24.52
CA VAL A 269 -15.95 -49.53 23.14
C VAL A 269 -14.97 -50.63 22.77
N ASN A 270 -15.34 -51.44 21.79
CA ASN A 270 -14.44 -52.42 21.19
C ASN A 270 -13.44 -51.70 20.26
N PRO A 271 -12.13 -51.68 20.56
CA PRO A 271 -11.14 -50.97 19.74
C PRO A 271 -10.92 -51.59 18.36
N CYS A 272 -11.45 -52.77 18.11
CA CYS A 272 -11.06 -53.59 16.97
C CYS A 272 -11.97 -53.44 15.75
N VAL A 273 -13.00 -52.61 15.84
CA VAL A 273 -13.94 -52.32 14.75
C VAL A 273 -13.21 -51.78 13.51
N ALA A 274 -12.18 -50.95 13.71
CA ALA A 274 -11.37 -50.43 12.61
C ALA A 274 -10.47 -51.49 11.96
N SER A 275 -10.14 -52.57 12.68
CA SER A 275 -9.18 -53.59 12.26
C SER A 275 -9.84 -54.86 11.69
N SER A 276 -11.13 -55.07 11.95
CA SER A 276 -11.86 -56.25 11.49
C SER A 276 -13.35 -55.89 11.34
N PRO A 277 -13.89 -55.85 10.11
CA PRO A 277 -15.31 -55.49 9.88
C PRO A 277 -16.28 -56.48 10.53
N ASP A 278 -15.83 -57.72 10.78
CA ASP A 278 -16.64 -58.74 11.45
C ASP A 278 -16.54 -58.67 12.99
N GLY A 279 -15.61 -57.89 13.56
CA GLY A 279 -15.44 -57.71 15.00
C GLY A 279 -14.99 -58.95 15.79
N VAL A 280 -14.89 -60.14 15.16
CA VAL A 280 -14.72 -61.43 15.85
C VAL A 280 -13.27 -61.77 16.21
N THR A 281 -12.27 -61.19 15.52
CA THR A 281 -10.88 -61.69 15.58
C THR A 281 -9.98 -60.99 16.60
N CYS A 282 -10.52 -60.08 17.39
CA CYS A 282 -9.72 -59.27 18.30
C CYS A 282 -10.10 -59.54 19.76
N ALA A 283 -9.09 -59.90 20.55
CA ALA A 283 -9.27 -60.19 21.98
C ALA A 283 -9.27 -58.92 22.86
N ALA A 284 -9.01 -57.74 22.29
CA ALA A 284 -9.10 -56.48 23.01
C ALA A 284 -10.55 -55.98 22.95
N CYS A 285 -11.19 -55.83 24.10
CA CYS A 285 -12.59 -55.40 24.15
C CYS A 285 -12.84 -54.14 24.97
N GLY A 286 -11.80 -53.45 25.47
CA GLY A 286 -11.98 -52.23 26.26
C GLY A 286 -11.09 -51.08 25.80
N LEU A 287 -11.69 -50.09 25.15
CA LEU A 287 -11.13 -48.76 24.95
C LEU A 287 -12.12 -47.73 25.51
N TYR A 288 -11.64 -46.85 26.38
CA TYR A 288 -12.44 -45.78 26.96
C TYR A 288 -12.51 -44.59 25.99
N THR A 289 -13.70 -44.04 25.78
CA THR A 289 -13.91 -42.85 24.96
C THR A 289 -15.15 -42.08 25.42
N ASN A 290 -15.12 -40.74 25.31
CA ASN A 290 -16.26 -39.90 25.62
C ASN A 290 -17.12 -39.71 24.38
N VAL A 291 -18.41 -40.01 24.47
CA VAL A 291 -19.36 -39.92 23.36
C VAL A 291 -20.67 -39.28 23.80
N CYS A 292 -21.32 -38.59 22.86
CA CYS A 292 -22.67 -38.08 23.08
C CYS A 292 -23.68 -39.22 22.93
N VAL A 293 -24.30 -39.62 24.02
CA VAL A 293 -25.28 -40.73 24.06
C VAL A 293 -26.65 -40.24 24.54
N PRO A 294 -27.76 -40.81 24.02
CA PRO A 294 -29.07 -40.53 24.58
C PRO A 294 -29.13 -40.98 26.05
N PRO A 295 -29.84 -40.26 26.94
CA PRO A 295 -29.94 -40.59 28.36
C PRO A 295 -30.57 -41.97 28.64
N SER A 296 -31.23 -42.57 27.64
CA SER A 296 -31.79 -43.92 27.73
C SER A 296 -30.77 -45.05 27.50
N ALA A 297 -29.57 -44.73 27.02
CA ALA A 297 -28.50 -45.70 26.75
C ALA A 297 -27.62 -45.96 27.98
N ALA A 298 -27.62 -45.06 28.95
CA ALA A 298 -26.98 -45.24 30.25
C ALA A 298 -27.75 -46.29 31.06
N THR A 299 -27.41 -47.55 30.84
CA THR A 299 -27.91 -48.63 31.70
C THR A 299 -27.22 -48.46 33.06
N THR A 300 -27.82 -47.69 33.96
CA THR A 300 -27.40 -47.71 35.36
C THR A 300 -27.69 -49.11 35.89
N THR A 301 -26.66 -49.94 35.95
CA THR A 301 -26.68 -51.16 36.76
C THR A 301 -26.76 -50.71 38.22
N SER A 302 -27.96 -50.42 38.70
CA SER A 302 -28.23 -50.21 40.11
C SER A 302 -28.14 -51.57 40.81
N GLY A 303 -26.91 -51.93 41.21
CA GLY A 303 -26.63 -52.99 42.19
C GLY A 303 -26.72 -52.46 43.61
#